data_AF-A0A3S4BV53-F1
#
_entry.id   AF-A0A3S4BV53-F1
#
_cell.length_a   1.000
_cell.length_b   1.000
_cell.length_c   1.000
_cell.angle_alpha   90.00
_cell.angle_beta   90.00
_cell.angle_gamma   90.00
#
_symmetry.space_group_name_H-M   'P 1'
#
loop_
_entity.id
_entity.type
_entity.pdbx_description
1 polymer ?
#
loop_
_entity_poly.entity_id
_entity_poly.type
_entity_poly.pdbx_seq_one_letter_code
_entity_poly.pdbx_strand_id
1 'polypeptide(L)'
;MDEFCLGENPHPEKAVRAIRFEPVSGRLIISGVSAGNARSMPLVWEKRKKVLLRMPPEVSFDSTLDEHGLFSQIEIDLGQVISATPQLVYPIEHWEKTRQNLQPEASPTEIVFEYSAHPDACFHLFGNRTISVTDLDNDARQGEPVLQSIHTPNQSVILRVVE
;
A
#
# COMPACT_ATOMS: atom_id res chain seq x y z
N MET A 1 -42.58 -7.65 -8.28
CA MET A 1 -41.24 -7.58 -7.69
C MET A 1 -41.12 -6.15 -7.26
N ASP A 2 -41.38 -5.87 -5.99
CA ASP A 2 -41.46 -4.50 -5.50
C ASP A 2 -40.04 -4.06 -5.14
N GLU A 3 -39.55 -3.05 -5.84
CA GLU A 3 -38.22 -2.48 -5.64
C GLU A 3 -38.34 -1.37 -4.59
N PHE A 4 -37.73 -1.58 -3.43
CA PHE A 4 -37.70 -0.60 -2.36
C PHE A 4 -36.35 0.12 -2.40
N CYS A 5 -36.35 1.39 -2.83
CA CYS A 5 -35.17 2.24 -2.74
C CYS A 5 -35.11 2.86 -1.35
N LEU A 6 -34.10 2.48 -0.55
CA LEU A 6 -33.73 3.23 0.64
C LEU A 6 -33.20 4.61 0.18
N GLY A 7 -33.87 5.67 0.61
CA GLY A 7 -33.41 7.05 0.39
C GLY A 7 -32.09 7.34 1.13
N GLU A 8 -31.52 8.51 0.90
CA GLU A 8 -30.28 8.94 1.55
C GLU A 8 -30.37 8.79 3.08
N ASN A 9 -29.29 8.28 3.70
CA ASN A 9 -29.20 8.20 5.15
C ASN A 9 -29.38 9.62 5.72
N PRO A 10 -30.42 9.90 6.54
CA PRO A 10 -30.68 11.23 7.07
C PRO A 10 -29.59 11.72 8.05
N HIS A 11 -28.69 10.83 8.47
CA HIS A 11 -27.52 11.13 9.29
C HIS A 11 -26.25 10.52 8.67
N PRO A 12 -25.76 11.06 7.53
CA PRO A 12 -24.61 10.52 6.82
C PRO A 12 -23.33 10.53 7.67
N GLU A 13 -23.24 11.40 8.67
CA GLU A 13 -22.13 11.51 9.61
C GLU A 13 -22.06 10.39 10.66
N LYS A 14 -23.14 9.61 10.81
CA LYS A 14 -23.20 8.53 11.80
C LYS A 14 -22.93 7.19 11.13
N ALA A 15 -21.91 6.48 11.64
CA ALA A 15 -21.63 5.12 11.19
C ALA A 15 -22.85 4.21 11.40
N VAL A 16 -23.29 3.55 10.33
CA VAL A 16 -24.40 2.58 10.39
C VAL A 16 -23.89 1.34 11.12
N ARG A 17 -24.42 1.09 12.32
CA ARG A 17 -24.01 -0.05 13.16
C ARG A 17 -24.64 -1.36 12.71
N ALA A 18 -25.89 -1.32 12.26
CA ALA A 18 -26.65 -2.48 11.82
C ALA A 18 -27.85 -2.05 10.98
N ILE A 19 -28.28 -2.91 10.06
CA ILE A 19 -29.54 -2.80 9.32
C ILE A 19 -30.32 -4.09 9.59
N ARG A 20 -31.60 -3.98 9.97
CA ARG A 20 -32.49 -5.13 10.26
C ARG A 20 -33.61 -5.16 9.25
N PHE A 21 -33.85 -6.33 8.65
CA PHE A 21 -34.95 -6.59 7.75
C PHE A 21 -35.87 -7.67 8.33
N GLU A 22 -37.18 -7.43 8.34
CA GLU A 22 -38.17 -8.37 8.84
C GLU A 22 -39.24 -8.66 7.77
N PRO A 23 -38.98 -9.61 6.85
CA PRO A 23 -39.95 -9.95 5.82
C PRO A 23 -41.15 -10.68 6.43
N VAL A 24 -42.35 -10.13 6.22
CA VAL A 24 -43.61 -10.72 6.72
C VAL A 24 -44.00 -11.97 5.90
N SER A 25 -43.67 -12.02 4.61
CA SER A 25 -43.82 -13.20 3.76
C SER A 25 -42.97 -13.08 2.49
N GLY A 26 -42.63 -14.20 1.85
CA GLY A 26 -41.91 -14.23 0.56
C GLY A 26 -40.38 -14.24 0.69
N ARG A 27 -39.69 -14.00 -0.43
CA ARG A 27 -38.22 -13.94 -0.51
C ARG A 27 -37.77 -12.48 -0.52
N LEU A 28 -36.81 -12.15 0.34
CA LEU A 28 -36.16 -10.84 0.36
C LEU A 28 -34.82 -10.93 -0.38
N ILE A 29 -34.63 -10.06 -1.38
CA ILE A 29 -33.34 -9.84 -2.04
C ILE A 29 -32.88 -8.45 -1.62
N ILE A 30 -31.64 -8.37 -1.12
CA ILE A 30 -31.01 -7.11 -0.73
C ILE A 30 -29.87 -6.88 -1.71
N SER A 31 -29.88 -5.72 -2.36
CA SER A 31 -28.80 -5.24 -3.21
C SER A 31 -28.40 -3.86 -2.73
N GLY A 32 -27.10 -3.62 -2.58
CA GLY A 32 -26.56 -2.33 -2.17
C GLY A 32 -25.53 -1.87 -3.19
N VAL A 33 -25.67 -0.64 -3.67
CA VAL A 33 -24.66 0.02 -4.50
C VAL A 33 -24.25 1.29 -3.77
N SER A 34 -22.99 1.37 -3.35
CA SER A 34 -22.40 2.59 -2.82
C SER A 34 -21.65 3.30 -3.94
N ALA A 35 -21.97 4.57 -4.18
CA ALA A 35 -21.13 5.45 -4.99
C ALA A 35 -20.14 6.16 -4.06
N GLY A 36 -18.85 5.83 -4.19
CA GLY A 36 -17.78 6.56 -3.51
C GLY A 36 -17.43 7.85 -4.26
N ASN A 37 -16.95 8.85 -3.54
CA ASN A 37 -16.39 10.06 -4.15
C ASN A 37 -14.89 9.87 -4.41
N ALA A 38 -14.55 9.08 -5.41
CA ALA A 38 -13.17 8.94 -5.87
C ALA A 38 -12.84 10.05 -6.87
N ARG A 39 -11.63 10.61 -6.79
CA ARG A 39 -11.15 11.68 -7.67
C ARG A 39 -10.99 11.24 -9.13
N SER A 40 -10.96 9.93 -9.39
CA SER A 40 -10.99 9.35 -10.73
C SER A 40 -11.59 7.93 -10.74
N MET A 41 -11.57 7.24 -11.88
CA MET A 41 -12.08 5.87 -12.00
C MET A 41 -11.32 4.93 -11.04
N PRO A 42 -11.95 4.32 -10.01
CA PRO A 42 -11.25 3.59 -8.95
C PRO A 42 -10.43 2.39 -9.41
N LEU A 43 -10.75 1.84 -10.59
CA LEU A 43 -10.06 0.70 -11.20
C LEU A 43 -8.89 1.11 -12.11
N VAL A 44 -8.66 2.42 -12.28
CA VAL A 44 -7.51 2.95 -13.01
C VAL A 44 -6.45 3.36 -12.00
N TRP A 45 -5.45 2.50 -11.84
CA TRP A 45 -4.35 2.75 -10.92
C TRP A 45 -3.21 3.53 -11.60
N GLU A 46 -2.44 4.24 -10.79
CA GLU A 46 -1.22 4.88 -11.26
C GLU A 46 -0.15 3.85 -11.62
N LYS A 47 0.93 4.33 -12.27
CA LYS A 47 2.10 3.50 -12.59
C LYS A 47 2.66 2.86 -11.32
N ARG A 48 3.38 1.75 -11.51
CA ARG A 48 4.12 1.09 -10.43
C ARG A 48 5.06 2.09 -9.75
N LYS A 49 4.93 2.21 -8.43
CA LYS A 49 5.77 3.02 -7.54
C LYS A 49 6.43 2.11 -6.50
N LYS A 50 7.41 2.67 -5.77
CA LYS A 50 8.16 1.98 -4.72
C LYS A 50 8.11 2.76 -3.43
N VAL A 51 8.04 2.06 -2.31
CA VAL A 51 8.10 2.64 -0.96
C VAL A 51 9.05 1.83 -0.09
N LEU A 52 9.69 2.51 0.85
CA LEU A 52 10.50 1.92 1.90
C LEU A 52 9.70 1.93 3.20
N LEU A 53 9.46 0.75 3.77
CA LEU A 53 8.89 0.59 5.11
C LEU A 53 10.03 0.32 6.10
N ARG A 54 10.06 1.09 7.19
CA ARG A 54 10.93 0.86 8.33
C ARG A 54 10.16 0.11 9.42
N MET A 55 10.62 -1.10 9.70
CA MET A 55 10.12 -1.97 10.75
C MET A 55 10.79 -1.60 12.08
N PRO A 56 10.08 -1.70 13.22
CA PRO A 56 10.70 -1.67 14.53
C PRO A 56 11.74 -2.79 14.65
N PRO A 57 12.86 -2.58 15.37
CA PRO A 57 13.92 -3.58 15.52
C PRO A 57 13.44 -4.93 16.07
N GLU A 58 12.34 -4.93 16.83
CA GLU A 58 11.77 -6.11 17.47
C GLU A 58 10.87 -6.94 16.54
N VAL A 59 10.56 -6.43 15.34
CA VAL A 59 9.62 -7.07 14.40
C VAL A 59 10.35 -7.52 13.15
N SER A 60 10.37 -8.83 12.92
CA SER A 60 10.88 -9.41 11.67
C SER A 60 9.87 -9.26 10.54
N PHE A 61 10.36 -9.01 9.33
CA PHE A 61 9.53 -9.12 8.13
C PHE A 61 9.16 -10.58 7.86
N ASP A 62 7.87 -10.84 7.77
CA ASP A 62 7.28 -12.10 7.34
C ASP A 62 6.82 -11.95 5.89
N SER A 63 7.48 -12.66 4.99
CA SER A 63 7.22 -12.63 3.56
C SER A 63 6.07 -13.54 3.11
N THR A 64 5.41 -14.21 4.05
CA THR A 64 4.25 -15.05 3.73
C THR A 64 3.03 -14.19 3.41
N LEU A 65 2.21 -14.70 2.50
CA LEU A 65 0.92 -14.12 2.17
C LEU A 65 -0.18 -14.94 2.86
N ASP A 66 -1.23 -14.27 3.27
CA ASP A 66 -2.43 -14.93 3.80
C ASP A 66 -3.25 -15.62 2.71
N GLU A 67 -4.42 -16.16 3.07
CA GLU A 67 -5.34 -16.82 2.13
C GLU A 67 -5.91 -15.90 1.04
N HIS A 68 -5.78 -14.59 1.21
CA HIS A 68 -6.20 -13.56 0.27
C HIS A 68 -5.03 -12.99 -0.55
N GLY A 69 -3.80 -13.46 -0.32
CA GLY A 69 -2.61 -12.96 -1.00
C GLY A 69 -2.11 -11.63 -0.42
N LEU A 70 -2.41 -11.33 0.84
CA LEU A 70 -2.04 -10.07 1.52
C LEU A 70 -0.88 -10.27 2.49
N PHE A 71 -0.05 -9.23 2.64
CA PHE A 71 1.01 -9.18 3.65
C PHE A 71 0.44 -8.71 4.98
N SER A 72 0.85 -9.33 6.08
CA SER A 72 0.38 -8.97 7.42
C SER A 72 0.84 -7.58 7.90
N GLN A 73 1.91 -7.04 7.31
CA GLN A 73 2.53 -5.78 7.75
C GLN A 73 2.07 -4.57 6.95
N ILE A 74 1.60 -4.77 5.71
CA ILE A 74 1.20 -3.68 4.83
C ILE A 74 0.15 -4.13 3.82
N GLU A 75 -0.91 -3.35 3.75
CA GLU A 75 -1.97 -3.47 2.76
C GLU A 75 -2.20 -2.10 2.12
N ILE A 76 -2.89 -2.09 0.98
CA ILE A 76 -3.31 -0.87 0.31
C ILE A 76 -4.72 -1.05 -0.23
N ASP A 77 -5.61 -0.11 0.08
CA ASP A 77 -6.92 -0.06 -0.55
C ASP A 77 -6.84 0.53 -1.97
N LEU A 78 -7.86 0.30 -2.80
CA LEU A 78 -7.94 0.83 -4.17
C LEU A 78 -6.63 0.64 -4.99
N GLY A 79 -5.95 -0.48 -4.76
CA GLY A 79 -4.63 -0.75 -5.28
C GLY A 79 -4.16 -2.16 -4.93
N GLN A 80 -2.88 -2.42 -5.18
CA GLN A 80 -2.26 -3.69 -4.89
C GLN A 80 -0.78 -3.53 -4.55
N VAL A 81 -0.33 -4.26 -3.52
CA VAL A 81 1.09 -4.54 -3.29
C VAL A 81 1.53 -5.61 -4.29
N ILE A 82 2.54 -5.28 -5.08
CA ILE A 82 3.05 -6.11 -6.19
C ILE A 82 4.20 -7.00 -5.73
N SER A 83 5.09 -6.46 -4.89
CA SER A 83 6.22 -7.21 -4.35
C SER A 83 6.69 -6.59 -3.02
N ALA A 84 7.36 -7.40 -2.22
CA ALA A 84 7.96 -7.03 -0.95
C ALA A 84 9.31 -7.72 -0.80
N THR A 85 10.37 -6.94 -0.64
CA THR A 85 11.73 -7.47 -0.52
C THR A 85 12.55 -6.65 0.46
N PRO A 86 13.37 -7.27 1.32
CA PRO A 86 14.34 -6.54 2.12
C PRO A 86 15.21 -5.60 1.27
N GLN A 87 15.48 -4.41 1.78
CA GLN A 87 16.41 -3.48 1.13
C GLN A 87 17.82 -4.09 1.11
N LEU A 88 18.53 -3.95 -0.01
CA LEU A 88 19.91 -4.38 -0.11
C LEU A 88 20.86 -3.28 0.37
N VAL A 89 21.74 -3.62 1.32
CA VAL A 89 22.76 -2.74 1.89
C VAL A 89 24.07 -2.97 1.15
N TYR A 90 24.54 -1.94 0.44
CA TYR A 90 25.78 -1.96 -0.32
C TYR A 90 26.91 -1.30 0.49
N PRO A 91 28.13 -1.87 0.52
CA PRO A 91 29.27 -1.30 1.24
C PRO A 91 29.90 -0.11 0.48
N ILE A 92 29.18 1.02 0.42
CA ILE A 92 29.54 2.19 -0.40
C ILE A 92 30.92 2.74 0.00
N GLU A 93 31.20 2.89 1.30
CA GLU A 93 32.42 3.53 1.81
C GLU A 93 33.72 2.80 1.43
N HIS A 94 33.64 1.49 1.22
CA HIS A 94 34.80 0.65 0.94
C HIS A 94 34.63 -0.14 -0.36
N TRP A 95 33.72 0.31 -1.24
CA TRP A 95 33.37 -0.39 -2.47
C TRP A 95 34.61 -0.74 -3.30
N GLU A 96 35.53 0.21 -3.48
CA GLU A 96 36.79 0.00 -4.22
C GLU A 96 37.72 -1.06 -3.60
N LYS A 97 37.56 -1.34 -2.31
CA LYS A 97 38.35 -2.32 -1.54
C LYS A 97 37.62 -3.65 -1.37
N THR A 98 36.36 -3.74 -1.81
CA THR A 98 35.61 -5.00 -1.76
C THR A 98 36.02 -5.91 -2.91
N ARG A 99 35.97 -7.23 -2.67
CA ARG A 99 36.20 -8.21 -3.74
C ARG A 99 35.13 -8.04 -4.83
N GLN A 100 35.53 -8.27 -6.07
CA GLN A 100 34.60 -8.32 -7.19
C GLN A 100 33.53 -9.39 -6.92
N ASN A 101 32.25 -9.03 -7.13
CA ASN A 101 31.08 -9.86 -6.86
C ASN A 101 30.75 -10.11 -5.37
N LEU A 102 31.10 -9.19 -4.48
CA LEU A 102 30.54 -9.22 -3.13
C LEU A 102 29.02 -8.99 -3.20
N GLN A 103 28.24 -9.96 -2.71
CA GLN A 103 26.79 -9.84 -2.64
C GLN A 103 26.40 -8.82 -1.56
N PRO A 104 25.43 -7.94 -1.81
CA PRO A 104 24.92 -7.04 -0.77
C PRO A 104 24.16 -7.81 0.29
N GLU A 105 24.16 -7.27 1.51
CA GLU A 105 23.41 -7.85 2.63
C GLU A 105 21.96 -7.35 2.60
N ALA A 106 21.03 -8.16 3.11
CA ALA A 106 19.64 -7.75 3.28
C ALA A 106 19.50 -6.94 4.58
N SER A 107 18.79 -5.81 4.52
CA SER A 107 18.44 -5.02 5.70
C SER A 107 17.47 -5.80 6.59
N PRO A 108 17.71 -5.87 7.90
CA PRO A 108 16.81 -6.57 8.83
C PRO A 108 15.53 -5.77 9.12
N THR A 109 15.56 -4.45 8.91
CA THR A 109 14.49 -3.53 9.34
C THR A 109 13.89 -2.72 8.21
N GLU A 110 14.50 -2.70 7.03
CA GLU A 110 14.01 -1.87 5.91
C GLU A 110 13.54 -2.76 4.75
N ILE A 111 12.27 -2.64 4.40
CA ILE A 111 11.61 -3.44 3.36
C ILE A 111 11.14 -2.54 2.23
N VAL A 112 11.52 -2.89 1.01
CA VAL A 112 11.06 -2.23 -0.21
C VAL A 112 9.79 -2.91 -0.70
N PHE A 113 8.72 -2.13 -0.84
CA PHE A 113 7.47 -2.57 -1.44
C PHE A 113 7.27 -1.92 -2.80
N GLU A 114 6.86 -2.71 -3.79
CA GLU A 114 6.32 -2.21 -5.05
C GLU A 114 4.80 -2.22 -4.98
N TYR A 115 4.16 -1.17 -5.48
CA TYR A 115 2.71 -1.07 -5.49
C TYR A 115 2.20 -0.32 -6.71
N SER A 116 0.91 -0.50 -7.02
CA SER A 116 0.15 0.32 -7.96
C SER A 116 -1.21 0.56 -7.34
N ALA A 117 -1.64 1.82 -7.27
CA ALA A 117 -2.87 2.19 -6.58
C ALA A 117 -3.48 3.47 -7.16
N HIS A 118 -4.73 3.71 -6.81
CA HIS A 118 -5.45 4.96 -7.07
C HIS A 118 -4.85 6.11 -6.23
N PRO A 119 -4.91 7.39 -6.67
CA PRO A 119 -4.41 8.53 -5.90
C PRO A 119 -5.06 8.74 -4.52
N ASP A 120 -6.30 8.28 -4.37
CA ASP A 120 -7.06 8.33 -3.10
C ASP A 120 -6.80 7.12 -2.20
N ALA A 121 -5.92 6.20 -2.61
CA ALA A 121 -5.62 5.02 -1.84
C ALA A 121 -4.91 5.36 -0.52
N CYS A 122 -5.04 4.46 0.44
CA CYS A 122 -4.43 4.49 1.75
C CYS A 122 -3.66 3.20 2.00
N PHE A 123 -2.43 3.34 2.50
CA PHE A 123 -1.68 2.24 3.09
C PHE A 123 -2.21 1.96 4.49
N HIS A 124 -2.44 0.69 4.79
CA HIS A 124 -2.76 0.19 6.11
C HIS A 124 -1.56 -0.58 6.63
N LEU A 125 -0.91 -0.06 7.66
CA LEU A 125 0.29 -0.63 8.26
C LEU A 125 -0.03 -1.37 9.55
N PHE A 126 0.89 -2.26 9.94
CA PHE A 126 0.89 -2.84 11.28
C PHE A 126 0.74 -1.77 12.37
N GLY A 127 0.00 -2.09 13.44
CA GLY A 127 -0.32 -1.14 14.52
C GLY A 127 -1.45 -0.16 14.18
N ASN A 128 -2.31 -0.49 13.21
CA ASN A 128 -3.48 0.31 12.79
C ASN A 128 -3.14 1.72 12.32
N ARG A 129 -1.95 1.92 11.74
CA ARG A 129 -1.55 3.20 11.18
C ARG A 129 -1.96 3.26 9.72
N THR A 130 -2.64 4.34 9.35
CA THR A 130 -3.04 4.61 7.96
C THR A 130 -2.26 5.79 7.40
N ILE A 131 -1.76 5.66 6.16
CA ILE A 131 -1.03 6.72 5.45
C ILE A 131 -1.63 6.85 4.05
N SER A 132 -2.15 8.02 3.68
CA SER A 132 -2.67 8.21 2.32
C SER A 132 -1.54 8.25 1.29
N VAL A 133 -1.78 7.75 0.08
CA VAL A 133 -0.82 7.84 -1.04
C VAL A 133 -0.49 9.30 -1.35
N THR A 134 -1.46 10.19 -1.21
CA THR A 134 -1.27 11.63 -1.40
C THR A 134 -0.35 12.22 -0.34
N ASP A 135 -0.50 11.85 0.94
CA ASP A 135 0.40 12.34 1.99
C ASP A 135 1.81 11.80 1.81
N LEU A 136 1.95 10.53 1.42
CA LEU A 136 3.25 9.90 1.18
C LEU A 136 4.08 10.62 0.10
N ASP A 137 3.43 11.12 -0.95
CA ASP A 137 4.08 11.91 -2.00
C ASP A 137 4.41 13.36 -1.55
N ASN A 138 3.75 13.87 -0.50
CA ASN A 138 3.90 15.24 0.00
C ASN A 138 4.78 15.37 1.26
N ASP A 139 4.99 14.28 2.01
CA ASP A 139 5.57 14.31 3.35
C ASP A 139 7.10 14.16 3.32
N ALA A 140 7.78 15.29 3.14
CA ALA A 140 9.18 15.49 3.49
C ALA A 140 9.31 16.16 4.88
N ARG A 141 8.41 15.87 5.83
CA ARG A 141 8.38 16.56 7.13
C ARG A 141 9.12 15.78 8.22
N GLN A 142 10.06 16.51 8.81
CA GLN A 142 10.97 16.24 9.93
C GLN A 142 10.69 15.00 10.80
N GLY A 143 11.64 14.06 10.72
CA GLY A 143 11.67 12.76 11.39
C GLY A 143 12.10 11.67 10.41
N GLU A 144 12.45 10.47 10.87
CA GLU A 144 12.56 9.31 9.98
C GLU A 144 11.17 8.70 9.79
N PRO A 145 10.54 8.86 8.62
CA PRO A 145 9.17 8.36 8.41
C PRO A 145 9.17 6.83 8.37
N VAL A 146 8.11 6.24 8.93
CA VAL A 146 7.88 4.78 8.91
C VAL A 146 7.71 4.28 7.47
N LEU A 147 7.07 5.07 6.61
CA LEU A 147 6.91 4.76 5.19
C LEU A 147 7.45 5.93 4.36
N GLN A 148 8.30 5.64 3.38
CA GLN A 148 8.97 6.66 2.56
C GLN A 148 8.84 6.33 1.07
N SER A 149 8.48 7.31 0.25
CA SER A 149 8.48 7.14 -1.21
C SER A 149 9.91 6.94 -1.75
N ILE A 150 10.12 5.93 -2.60
CA ILE A 150 11.36 5.73 -3.34
C ILE A 150 11.15 6.28 -4.75
N HIS A 151 11.70 7.46 -5.00
CA HIS A 151 11.61 8.07 -6.32
C HIS A 151 12.38 7.28 -7.37
N THR A 152 11.79 7.18 -8.56
CA THR A 152 12.47 6.64 -9.73
C THR A 152 13.76 7.44 -9.98
N PRO A 153 14.92 6.78 -10.16
CA PRO A 153 16.13 7.48 -10.54
C PRO A 153 15.93 8.15 -11.91
N ASN A 154 15.99 9.48 -11.96
CA ASN A 154 15.88 10.25 -13.20
C ASN A 154 17.24 10.57 -13.84
N GLN A 155 18.31 9.89 -13.39
CA GLN A 155 19.66 10.12 -13.88
C GLN A 155 19.97 9.19 -15.06
N SER A 156 20.22 9.79 -16.22
CA SER A 156 20.79 9.07 -17.37
C SER A 156 22.21 8.63 -17.06
N VAL A 157 22.52 7.35 -17.26
CA VAL A 157 23.86 6.79 -17.11
C VAL A 157 24.37 6.25 -18.45
N ILE A 158 25.64 6.48 -18.75
CA ILE A 158 26.32 5.92 -19.93
C ILE A 158 27.05 4.66 -19.48
N LEU A 159 26.59 3.49 -19.95
CA LEU A 159 27.29 2.22 -19.76
C LEU A 159 28.31 2.07 -20.90
N ARG A 160 29.59 1.98 -20.55
CA ARG A 160 30.66 1.69 -21.51
C ARG A 160 31.13 0.26 -21.28
N VAL A 161 30.96 -0.60 -22.27
CA VAL A 161 31.56 -1.93 -22.28
C VAL A 161 33.05 -1.76 -22.59
N VAL A 162 33.91 -2.36 -21.77
CA VAL A 162 35.36 -2.37 -21.97
C VAL A 162 35.74 -3.83 -22.20
N GLU A 163 36.37 -4.11 -23.35
CA GLU A 163 36.90 -5.43 -23.73
C GLU A 163 38.38 -5.55 -23.36
#